data_AF-A0A0B5F6L7-F1
#
_entry.id   AF-A0A0B5F6L7-F1
#
_cell.length_a   1.000
_cell.length_b   1.000
_cell.length_c   1.000
_cell.angle_alpha   90.00
_cell.angle_beta   90.00
_cell.angle_gamma   90.00
#
_symmetry.space_group_name_H-M   'P 1'
#
loop_
_entity.id
_entity.type
_entity.pdbx_description
1 polymer ?
#
loop_
_entity_poly.entity_id
_entity_poly.type
_entity_poly.pdbx_seq_one_letter_code
_entity_poly.pdbx_strand_id
1 'polypeptide(L)'
;MDHPSPGSPADRVHPAVCAHTHLFPGGSCRLRELPDPEGFAAAPRPLGLALHFSDGVVVADAELLVAEDGDTVLTVPAYTTGAGTPVSERLWPVRKLLPDGGEVEVRVGAPAQL
;
A
#
# COMPACT_ATOMS: atom_id res chain seq x y z
N MET A 1 24.45 -21.86 -12.05
CA MET A 1 23.10 -22.26 -12.49
C MET A 1 22.14 -21.56 -11.57
N ASP A 2 21.55 -20.47 -12.04
CA ASP A 2 20.45 -19.77 -11.39
C ASP A 2 19.35 -20.77 -11.04
N HIS A 3 19.07 -20.91 -9.74
CA HIS A 3 17.79 -21.44 -9.32
C HIS A 3 16.76 -20.33 -9.54
N PRO A 4 15.67 -20.57 -10.29
CA PRO A 4 14.51 -19.69 -10.17
C PRO A 4 13.95 -19.88 -8.75
N SER A 5 14.05 -18.84 -7.92
CA SER A 5 13.33 -18.80 -6.65
C SER A 5 11.83 -18.97 -6.96
N PRO A 6 11.12 -19.89 -6.29
CA PRO A 6 9.68 -19.96 -6.43
C PRO A 6 9.10 -18.66 -5.87
N GLY A 7 8.51 -17.84 -6.74
CA GLY A 7 7.73 -16.68 -6.34
C GLY A 7 6.76 -17.11 -5.25
N SER A 8 6.94 -16.57 -4.05
CA SER A 8 6.02 -16.83 -2.94
C SER A 8 4.63 -16.36 -3.37
N PRO A 9 3.51 -16.92 -2.87
CA PRO A 9 2.17 -16.39 -3.14
C PRO A 9 1.96 -14.91 -2.70
N ALA A 10 3.00 -14.25 -2.19
CA ALA A 10 3.19 -12.80 -2.08
C ALA A 10 3.42 -12.07 -3.43
N ASP A 11 3.50 -12.78 -4.55
CA ASP A 11 3.86 -12.24 -5.88
C ASP A 11 2.68 -11.55 -6.62
N ARG A 12 1.50 -11.46 -6.00
CA ARG A 12 0.37 -10.74 -6.57
C ARG A 12 0.35 -9.31 -6.03
N VAL A 13 0.70 -8.38 -6.89
CA VAL A 13 0.56 -6.94 -6.62
C VAL A 13 -0.92 -6.56 -6.77
N HIS A 14 -1.49 -5.95 -5.72
CA HIS A 14 -2.87 -5.49 -5.73
C HIS A 14 -2.95 -3.97 -5.97
N PRO A 15 -3.89 -3.50 -6.79
CA PRO A 15 -4.05 -2.08 -7.03
C PRO A 15 -4.61 -1.37 -5.79
N ALA A 16 -3.98 -0.28 -5.40
CA ALA A 16 -4.46 0.62 -4.36
C ALA A 16 -4.59 2.05 -4.92
N VAL A 17 -5.82 2.55 -4.98
CA VAL A 17 -6.12 3.86 -5.59
C VAL A 17 -6.13 4.94 -4.52
N CYS A 18 -5.27 5.94 -4.70
CA CYS A 18 -5.18 7.11 -3.84
C CYS A 18 -5.81 8.31 -4.56
N ALA A 19 -6.76 8.99 -3.92
CA ALA A 19 -7.50 10.11 -4.52
C ALA A 19 -6.67 11.41 -4.67
N HIS A 20 -5.40 11.38 -4.27
CA HIS A 20 -4.48 12.52 -4.28
C HIS A 20 -3.21 12.17 -5.05
N THR A 21 -2.34 13.16 -5.27
CA THR A 21 -1.05 12.99 -5.97
C THR A 21 0.05 12.42 -5.06
N HIS A 22 -0.19 12.42 -3.75
CA HIS A 22 0.72 11.87 -2.75
C HIS A 22 -0.01 11.48 -1.47
N LEU A 23 0.65 10.66 -0.67
CA LEU A 23 0.22 10.35 0.68
C LEU A 23 0.54 11.50 1.64
N PHE A 24 -0.33 11.69 2.61
CA PHE A 24 -0.19 12.66 3.70
C PHE A 24 -0.82 12.09 4.98
N PRO A 25 -0.49 12.62 6.17
CA PRO A 25 -1.06 12.13 7.42
C PRO A 25 -2.59 12.20 7.41
N GLY A 26 -3.26 11.08 7.63
CA GLY A 26 -4.71 10.96 7.56
C GLY A 26 -5.27 10.69 6.16
N GLY A 27 -4.42 10.65 5.13
CA GLY A 27 -4.80 10.25 3.78
C GLY A 27 -5.27 8.79 3.71
N SER A 28 -6.01 8.48 2.66
CA SER A 28 -6.58 7.15 2.43
C SER A 28 -6.31 6.65 1.02
N CYS A 29 -6.09 5.35 0.88
CA CYS A 29 -6.13 4.67 -0.41
C CYS A 29 -7.11 3.49 -0.36
N ARG A 30 -7.70 3.14 -1.49
CA ARG A 30 -8.63 2.02 -1.62
C ARG A 30 -7.92 0.85 -2.26
N LEU A 31 -7.72 -0.19 -1.47
CA LEU A 31 -7.17 -1.45 -1.93
C LEU A 31 -8.26 -2.26 -2.63
N ARG A 32 -8.03 -2.58 -3.90
CA ARG A 32 -9.01 -3.21 -4.79
C ARG A 32 -8.56 -4.61 -5.16
N GLU A 33 -9.52 -5.37 -5.72
CA GLU A 33 -9.26 -6.72 -6.24
C GLU A 33 -8.69 -7.69 -5.20
N LEU A 34 -9.00 -7.44 -3.93
CA LEU A 34 -8.74 -8.41 -2.87
C LEU A 34 -9.74 -9.57 -2.99
N PRO A 35 -9.29 -10.82 -2.90
CA PRO A 35 -10.20 -11.98 -2.89
C PRO A 35 -11.18 -11.99 -1.71
N ASP A 36 -10.75 -11.46 -0.57
CA ASP A 36 -11.53 -11.37 0.67
C ASP A 36 -11.22 -10.05 1.41
N PRO A 37 -11.92 -8.95 1.04
CA PRO A 37 -11.71 -7.62 1.63
C PRO A 37 -12.06 -7.57 3.13
N GLU A 38 -13.15 -8.24 3.54
CA GLU A 38 -13.60 -8.23 4.94
C GLU A 38 -12.64 -8.99 5.85
N GLY A 39 -12.24 -10.21 5.44
CA GLY A 39 -11.26 -10.98 6.19
C GLY A 39 -9.90 -10.30 6.23
N PHE A 40 -9.49 -9.63 5.15
CA PHE A 40 -8.25 -8.84 5.15
C PHE A 40 -8.29 -7.66 6.13
N ALA A 41 -9.41 -6.94 6.20
CA ALA A 41 -9.55 -5.83 7.14
C ALA A 41 -9.56 -6.30 8.61
N ALA A 42 -10.10 -7.49 8.89
CA ALA A 42 -10.13 -8.07 10.24
C ALA A 42 -8.79 -8.70 10.65
N ALA A 43 -8.08 -9.30 9.70
CA ALA A 43 -6.79 -9.98 9.91
C ALA A 43 -5.85 -9.63 8.75
N PRO A 44 -5.18 -8.46 8.81
CA PRO A 44 -4.27 -8.05 7.75
C PRO A 44 -3.10 -9.02 7.65
N ARG A 45 -2.61 -9.15 6.42
CA ARG A 45 -1.42 -9.94 6.09
C ARG A 45 -0.53 -9.12 5.14
N PRO A 46 0.78 -9.42 5.09
CA PRO A 46 1.66 -8.73 4.15
C PRO A 46 1.18 -8.83 2.70
N LEU A 47 1.33 -7.74 1.94
CA LEU A 47 0.78 -7.63 0.59
C LEU A 47 1.56 -6.64 -0.27
N GLY A 48 1.91 -7.03 -1.50
CA GLY A 48 2.45 -6.11 -2.51
C GLY A 48 1.35 -5.24 -3.13
N LEU A 49 1.65 -3.97 -3.36
CA LEU A 49 0.69 -2.95 -3.78
C LEU A 49 1.20 -2.11 -4.95
N ALA A 50 0.33 -1.87 -5.93
CA ALA A 50 0.51 -0.83 -6.94
C ALA A 50 -0.30 0.39 -6.53
N LEU A 51 0.36 1.44 -6.05
CA LEU A 51 -0.31 2.70 -5.69
C LEU A 51 -0.58 3.51 -6.95
N HIS A 52 -1.86 3.74 -7.25
CA HIS A 52 -2.31 4.61 -8.33
C HIS A 52 -2.73 5.95 -7.76
N PHE A 53 -1.96 7.00 -8.05
CA PHE A 53 -2.25 8.36 -7.63
C PHE A 53 -3.13 9.09 -8.66
N SER A 54 -3.83 10.14 -8.21
CA SER A 54 -4.81 10.87 -9.03
C SER A 54 -4.21 11.61 -10.23
N ASP A 55 -2.91 11.86 -10.22
CA ASP A 55 -2.15 12.49 -11.32
C ASP A 55 -1.61 11.47 -12.33
N GLY A 56 -2.02 10.20 -12.24
CA GLY A 56 -1.63 9.13 -13.16
C GLY A 56 -0.30 8.47 -12.84
N VAL A 57 0.39 8.89 -11.77
CA VAL A 57 1.60 8.20 -11.30
C VAL A 57 1.24 6.87 -10.66
N VAL A 58 2.02 5.84 -10.99
CA VAL A 58 1.90 4.50 -10.41
C VAL A 58 3.20 4.11 -9.73
N VAL A 59 3.10 3.72 -8.47
CA VAL A 59 4.22 3.16 -7.69
C VAL A 59 3.95 1.66 -7.52
N ALA A 60 4.66 0.83 -8.28
CA ALA A 60 4.37 -0.61 -8.40
C ALA A 60 4.95 -1.47 -7.27
N ASP A 61 5.92 -0.95 -6.53
CA ASP A 61 6.72 -1.68 -5.54
C ASP A 61 6.42 -1.20 -4.10
N ALA A 62 5.18 -0.78 -3.83
CA ALA A 62 4.76 -0.48 -2.46
C ALA A 62 4.37 -1.76 -1.74
N GLU A 63 4.56 -1.82 -0.42
CA GLU A 63 4.25 -3.02 0.35
C GLU A 63 3.51 -2.69 1.63
N LEU A 64 2.45 -3.44 1.92
CA LEU A 64 1.88 -3.51 3.24
C LEU A 64 2.64 -4.57 4.05
N LEU A 65 3.25 -4.14 5.14
CA LEU A 65 3.92 -5.00 6.12
C LEU A 65 3.04 -5.11 7.37
N VAL A 66 3.01 -6.28 7.97
CA VAL A 66 2.27 -6.55 9.22
C VAL A 66 3.24 -7.19 10.20
N ALA A 67 3.43 -6.57 11.36
CA ALA A 67 4.24 -7.07 12.44
C ALA A 67 3.49 -8.15 13.24
N GLU A 68 4.20 -8.91 14.08
CA GLU A 68 3.62 -10.03 14.85
C GLU A 68 2.55 -9.57 15.87
N ASP A 69 2.64 -8.33 16.34
CA ASP A 69 1.66 -7.69 17.23
C ASP A 69 0.44 -7.10 16.47
N GLY A 70 0.43 -7.21 15.14
CA GLY A 70 -0.64 -6.70 14.27
C GLY A 70 -0.41 -5.27 13.80
N ASP A 71 0.67 -4.60 14.21
CA ASP A 71 0.99 -3.27 13.70
C ASP A 71 1.26 -3.35 12.19
N THR A 72 0.57 -2.48 11.45
CA THR A 72 0.60 -2.49 9.99
C THR A 72 1.25 -1.22 9.47
N VAL A 73 2.17 -1.37 8.50
CA VAL A 73 2.91 -0.27 7.89
C VAL A 73 2.87 -0.40 6.38
N LEU A 74 2.60 0.71 5.68
CA LEU A 74 2.72 0.81 4.23
C LEU A 74 4.09 1.41 3.88
N THR A 75 4.94 0.64 3.21
CA THR A 75 6.19 1.11 2.62
C THR A 75 5.88 1.72 1.25
N VAL A 76 6.43 2.91 0.99
CA VAL A 76 6.30 3.56 -0.32
C VAL A 76 7.68 4.01 -0.75
N PRO A 77 8.23 3.45 -1.84
CA PRO A 77 9.52 3.88 -2.37
C PRO A 77 9.45 5.32 -2.88
N ALA A 78 10.60 5.94 -3.11
CA ALA A 78 10.66 7.27 -3.69
C ALA A 78 10.01 7.31 -5.08
N TYR A 79 9.28 8.39 -5.37
CA TYR A 79 8.64 8.59 -6.66
C TYR A 79 8.57 10.07 -7.03
N THR A 80 8.23 10.37 -8.27
CA THR A 80 8.02 11.75 -8.73
C THR A 80 6.56 11.89 -9.12
N THR A 81 5.90 12.94 -8.61
CA THR A 81 4.50 13.24 -8.97
C THR A 81 4.39 13.61 -10.45
N GLY A 82 3.18 13.60 -11.01
CA GLY A 82 2.93 14.01 -12.39
C GLY A 82 3.35 15.46 -12.67
N ALA A 83 3.43 16.29 -11.62
CA ALA A 83 3.94 17.66 -11.69
C ALA A 83 5.48 17.77 -11.60
N GLY A 84 6.21 16.66 -11.54
CA GLY A 84 7.67 16.66 -11.42
C GLY A 84 8.19 16.89 -10.00
N THR A 85 7.35 16.77 -8.96
CA THR A 85 7.79 16.95 -7.57
C THR A 85 8.36 15.65 -7.02
N PRO A 86 9.62 15.63 -6.57
CA PRO A 86 10.20 14.43 -5.96
C PRO A 86 9.61 14.19 -4.57
N VAL A 87 9.23 12.94 -4.31
CA VAL A 87 8.77 12.44 -3.03
C VAL A 87 9.75 11.35 -2.59
N SER A 88 10.40 11.57 -1.44
CA SER A 88 11.30 10.58 -0.85
C SER A 88 10.55 9.34 -0.39
N GLU A 89 11.26 8.22 -0.27
CA GLU A 89 10.74 7.00 0.34
C GLU A 89 10.26 7.26 1.77
N ARG A 90 9.16 6.60 2.15
CA ARG A 90 8.51 6.79 3.45
C ARG A 90 7.83 5.51 3.94
N LEU A 91 7.79 5.37 5.26
CA LEU A 91 6.95 4.40 5.96
C LEU A 91 5.70 5.10 6.48
N TRP A 92 4.56 4.52 6.20
CA TRP A 92 3.26 5.06 6.56
C TRP A 92 2.56 4.09 7.52
N PRO A 93 2.53 4.38 8.84
CA PRO A 93 1.77 3.58 9.78
C PRO A 93 0.30 3.53 9.35
N VAL A 94 -0.27 2.34 9.24
CA VAL A 94 -1.69 2.17 8.92
C VAL A 94 -2.47 2.33 10.21
N ARG A 95 -3.37 3.31 10.23
CA ARG A 95 -4.21 3.62 11.38
C ARG A 95 -5.52 2.87 11.36
N LYS A 96 -6.06 2.61 10.17
CA LYS A 96 -7.32 1.89 9.98
C LYS A 96 -7.31 1.12 8.67
N LEU A 97 -7.91 -0.07 8.73
CA LEU A 97 -8.34 -0.86 7.58
C LEU A 97 -9.85 -1.03 7.71
N LEU A 98 -10.60 -0.52 6.74
CA LEU A 98 -12.07 -0.54 6.77
C LEU A 98 -12.57 -1.21 5.50
N PRO A 99 -13.35 -2.30 5.59
CA PRO A 99 -13.99 -2.87 4.41
C PRO A 99 -15.05 -1.89 3.89
N ASP A 100 -15.04 -1.62 2.59
CA ASP A 100 -15.97 -0.71 1.92
C ASP A 100 -16.32 -1.26 0.53
N GLY A 101 -17.54 -1.74 0.34
CA GLY A 101 -18.06 -2.07 -1.00
C GLY A 101 -17.26 -3.11 -1.80
N GLY A 102 -16.57 -4.05 -1.14
CA GLY A 102 -15.69 -5.03 -1.80
C GLY A 102 -14.24 -4.56 -1.98
N GLU A 103 -13.89 -3.41 -1.41
CA GLU A 103 -12.54 -2.85 -1.32
C GLU A 103 -12.15 -2.73 0.17
N VAL A 104 -10.90 -2.37 0.44
CA VAL A 104 -10.45 -2.00 1.78
C VAL A 104 -9.90 -0.57 1.75
N GLU A 105 -10.51 0.32 2.52
CA GLU A 105 -9.97 1.65 2.78
C GLU A 105 -8.80 1.53 3.78
N VAL A 106 -7.61 1.90 3.32
CA VAL A 106 -6.39 1.99 4.13
C VAL A 106 -6.16 3.44 4.51
N ARG A 107 -6.27 3.78 5.80
CA ARG A 107 -5.94 5.14 6.30
C ARG A 107 -4.56 5.16 6.92
N VAL A 108 -3.72 6.08 6.46
CA VAL A 108 -2.34 6.21 6.94
C VAL A 108 -2.19 7.31 7.99
N GLY A 109 -1.22 7.14 8.87
CA GLY A 109 -0.82 8.11 9.90
C GLY A 109 0.31 9.03 9.43
N ALA A 110 0.94 9.72 10.37
CA ALA A 110 2.14 10.51 10.09
C ALA A 110 3.29 9.59 9.65
N PRO A 111 4.01 9.93 8.57
CA PRO A 111 5.05 9.08 8.03
C PRO A 111 6.30 9.11 8.92
N ALA A 112 6.99 7.97 8.98
CA ALA A 112 8.36 7.89 9.45
C ALA A 112 9.31 7.88 8.24
N GLN A 113 10.53 8.39 8.45
CA GLN A 113 11.62 8.16 7.50
C GLN A 113 12.16 6.74 7.71
N LEU A 114 12.52 6.07 6.61
CA LEU A 114 13.40 4.90 6.64
C LEU A 114 14.82 5.31 7.04
#